data_AF-A0A6B3FP27-F1
#
_entry.id   AF-A0A6B3FP27-F1
#
_cell.length_a   1.000
_cell.length_b   1.000
_cell.length_c   1.000
_cell.angle_alpha   90.00
_cell.angle_beta   90.00
_cell.angle_gamma   90.00
#
_symmetry.space_group_name_H-M   'P 1'
#
loop_
_entity.id
_entity.type
_entity.pdbx_description
1 polymer ?
#
loop_
_entity_poly.entity_id
_entity_poly.type
_entity_poly.pdbx_seq_one_letter_code
_entity_poly.pdbx_strand_id
1 'polypeptide(L)'
;RAAADAFLADTLERGHEGVVVKDLAAAYSAGRRGASWLKVKPVHTLDLVVLAVERGSGRRTGKLSNLHLGARRPDGTFAMLGKTFKGLTDALLEWQTEKLGEL
;
A
#
# COMPACT_ATOMS: atom_id res chain seq x y z
N ARG A 1 25.17 -12.25 -2.68
CA ARG A 1 23.86 -11.95 -3.30
C ARG A 1 23.01 -13.21 -3.41
N ALA A 2 23.44 -14.25 -4.14
CA ALA A 2 22.70 -15.52 -4.28
C ALA A 2 22.22 -16.15 -2.95
N ALA A 3 23.07 -16.20 -1.91
CA ALA A 3 22.67 -16.72 -0.60
C ALA A 3 21.54 -15.90 0.08
N ALA A 4 21.52 -14.58 -0.13
CA ALA A 4 20.47 -13.72 0.42
C ALA A 4 19.14 -13.91 -0.33
N ASP A 5 19.21 -14.06 -1.66
CA ASP A 5 18.03 -14.31 -2.50
C ASP A 5 17.42 -15.69 -2.18
N ALA A 6 18.26 -16.72 -1.98
CA ALA A 6 17.83 -18.04 -1.56
C ALA A 6 17.17 -18.03 -0.18
N PHE A 7 17.75 -17.29 0.79
CA PHE A 7 17.17 -17.15 2.12
C PHE A 7 15.82 -16.43 2.08
N LEU A 8 15.67 -15.40 1.23
CA LEU A 8 14.37 -14.75 1.02
C LEU A 8 13.35 -15.74 0.44
N ALA A 9 13.71 -16.50 -0.59
CA ALA A 9 12.82 -17.48 -1.21
C ALA A 9 12.32 -18.53 -0.21
N ASP A 10 13.22 -19.16 0.55
CA ASP A 10 12.90 -20.12 1.61
C ASP A 10 12.04 -19.51 2.73
N THR A 11 12.29 -18.24 3.07
CA THR A 11 11.48 -17.51 4.06
C THR A 11 10.05 -17.31 3.59
N LEU A 12 9.86 -16.97 2.31
CA LEU A 12 8.53 -16.81 1.72
C LEU A 12 7.82 -18.16 1.54
N GLU A 13 8.54 -19.23 1.16
CA GLU A 13 7.98 -20.58 1.04
C GLU A 13 7.42 -21.11 2.38
N ARG A 14 8.07 -20.74 3.48
CA ARG A 14 7.58 -21.00 4.84
C ARG A 14 6.39 -20.14 5.27
N GLY A 15 5.89 -19.26 4.41
CA GLY A 15 4.73 -18.40 4.67
C GLY A 15 5.02 -17.15 5.49
N HIS A 16 6.29 -16.75 5.66
CA HIS A 16 6.63 -15.49 6.31
C HIS A 16 6.47 -14.29 5.35
N GLU A 17 6.38 -13.08 5.91
CA GLU A 17 6.18 -11.84 5.13
C GLU A 17 7.39 -11.46 4.26
N GLY A 18 8.60 -11.87 4.66
CA GLY A 18 9.85 -11.49 4.02
C GLY A 18 10.99 -11.46 5.04
N VAL A 19 12.03 -10.68 4.76
CA VAL A 19 13.25 -10.61 5.59
C VAL A 19 13.54 -9.20 6.09
N VAL A 20 14.32 -9.11 7.16
CA VAL A 20 14.91 -7.84 7.61
C VAL A 20 16.40 -7.87 7.34
N VAL A 21 16.88 -6.99 6.47
CA VAL A 21 18.30 -6.79 6.19
C VAL A 21 18.85 -5.78 7.19
N LYS A 22 19.88 -6.15 7.94
CA LYS A 22 20.47 -5.33 9.01
C LYS A 22 21.93 -5.03 8.70
N ASP A 23 22.34 -3.78 8.90
CA ASP A 23 23.74 -3.41 9.01
C ASP A 23 24.29 -3.87 10.37
N LEU A 24 25.32 -4.72 10.34
CA LEU A 24 25.93 -5.30 11.53
C LEU A 24 26.78 -4.30 12.32
N ALA A 25 27.25 -3.23 11.67
CA ALA A 25 28.02 -2.17 12.32
C ALA A 25 27.14 -1.08 12.96
N ALA A 26 25.83 -1.08 12.66
CA ALA A 26 24.93 -0.05 13.13
C ALA A 26 24.50 -0.26 14.60
N ALA A 27 24.60 0.79 15.40
CA ALA A 27 24.05 0.82 16.76
C ALA A 27 22.51 0.80 16.76
N TYR A 28 21.93 0.35 17.87
CA TYR A 28 20.47 0.39 18.06
C TYR A 28 19.97 1.84 18.20
N SER A 29 19.02 2.23 17.35
CA SER A 29 18.45 3.59 17.33
C SER A 29 16.99 3.58 17.77
N ALA A 30 16.75 3.75 19.08
CA ALA A 30 15.42 3.71 19.66
C ALA A 30 14.49 4.80 19.07
N GLY A 31 13.26 4.42 18.71
CA GLY A 31 12.22 5.34 18.22
C GLY A 31 12.48 5.95 16.83
N ARG A 32 13.57 5.58 16.15
CA ARG A 32 13.91 6.12 14.83
C ARG A 32 13.72 5.08 13.73
N ARG A 33 13.16 5.54 12.61
CA ARG A 33 13.12 4.77 11.35
C ARG A 33 14.33 5.21 10.51
N GLY A 34 15.23 4.27 10.23
CA GLY A 34 16.44 4.51 9.44
C GLY A 34 16.71 3.42 8.43
N ALA A 35 17.78 3.55 7.66
CA ALA A 35 18.18 2.60 6.62
C ALA A 35 19.02 1.42 7.14
N SER A 36 19.39 1.42 8.43
CA SER A 36 20.19 0.35 9.03
C SER A 36 19.43 -0.97 9.08
N TRP A 37 18.10 -0.95 9.18
CA TRP A 37 17.22 -2.12 9.22
C TRP A 37 16.14 -1.99 8.15
N LEU A 38 16.28 -2.72 7.04
CA LEU A 38 15.37 -2.67 5.90
C LEU A 38 14.47 -3.90 5.85
N LYS A 39 13.16 -3.68 5.79
CA LYS A 39 12.19 -4.74 5.51
C LYS A 39 12.16 -4.99 4.00
N VAL A 40 12.49 -6.19 3.59
CA VAL A 40 12.43 -6.63 2.20
C VAL A 40 11.32 -7.68 2.10
N LYS A 41 10.28 -7.33 1.38
CA LYS A 41 9.09 -8.17 1.18
C LYS A 41 8.53 -7.98 -0.22
N PRO A 42 7.86 -9.00 -0.79
CA PRO A 42 7.17 -8.83 -2.06
C PRO A 42 6.11 -7.74 -1.97
N VAL A 43 5.88 -7.08 -3.10
CA VAL A 43 4.80 -6.11 -3.29
C VAL A 43 3.85 -6.69 -4.33
N HIS A 44 2.60 -6.88 -3.95
CA HIS A 44 1.54 -7.31 -4.86
C HIS A 44 0.72 -6.09 -5.25
N THR A 45 0.58 -5.85 -6.55
CA THR A 45 -0.22 -4.77 -7.12
C THR A 45 -1.48 -5.34 -7.75
N LEU A 46 -2.59 -4.63 -7.59
CA LEU A 46 -3.89 -5.00 -8.15
C LEU A 46 -4.51 -3.78 -8.82
N ASP A 47 -5.10 -3.99 -9.99
CA ASP A 47 -5.96 -3.02 -10.63
C ASP A 47 -7.40 -3.23 -10.14
N LEU A 48 -7.96 -2.21 -9.50
CA LEU A 48 -9.26 -2.28 -8.83
C LEU A 48 -10.14 -1.12 -9.25
N VAL A 49 -11.45 -1.35 -9.23
CA VAL A 49 -12.46 -0.35 -9.55
C VAL A 49 -12.81 0.46 -8.30
N VAL A 50 -12.95 1.78 -8.43
CA VAL A 50 -13.50 2.61 -7.36
C VAL A 50 -15.00 2.38 -7.29
N LEU A 51 -15.48 1.77 -6.21
CA LEU A 51 -16.91 1.47 -5.99
C LEU A 51 -17.64 2.60 -5.27
N ALA A 52 -16.94 3.29 -4.37
CA ALA A 52 -17.46 4.39 -3.58
C ALA A 52 -16.32 5.28 -3.09
N VAL A 53 -16.67 6.50 -2.69
CA VAL A 53 -15.72 7.44 -2.11
C VAL A 53 -16.33 8.17 -0.93
N GLU A 54 -15.53 8.40 0.11
CA GLU A 54 -15.91 9.23 1.25
C GLU A 54 -15.11 10.54 1.29
N ARG A 55 -15.69 11.54 1.97
CA ARG A 55 -15.02 12.79 2.26
C ARG A 55 -13.86 12.58 3.23
N GLY A 56 -12.76 13.27 2.96
CA GLY A 56 -11.60 13.32 3.84
C GLY A 56 -11.87 14.14 5.09
N SER A 57 -11.05 13.90 6.11
CA SER A 57 -11.04 14.63 7.38
C SER A 57 -9.69 15.30 7.64
N GLY A 58 -9.62 16.21 8.61
CA GLY A 58 -8.41 16.94 8.98
C GLY A 58 -7.82 17.71 7.79
N ARG A 59 -6.55 17.46 7.46
CA ARG A 59 -5.85 18.11 6.33
C ARG A 59 -6.48 17.87 4.95
N ARG A 60 -7.41 16.90 4.82
CA ARG A 60 -8.09 16.55 3.57
C ARG A 60 -9.58 16.91 3.58
N THR A 61 -9.99 17.75 4.52
CA THR A 61 -11.36 18.27 4.56
C THR A 61 -11.68 18.98 3.24
N GLY A 62 -12.85 18.72 2.69
CA GLY A 62 -13.27 19.22 1.37
C GLY A 62 -12.84 18.37 0.17
N LYS A 63 -12.04 17.30 0.38
CA LYS A 63 -11.62 16.38 -0.70
C LYS A 63 -12.31 15.02 -0.61
N LEU A 64 -12.48 14.35 -1.74
CA LEU A 64 -12.93 12.96 -1.86
C LEU A 64 -11.70 12.04 -1.83
N SER A 65 -11.25 11.64 -0.63
CA SER A 65 -9.91 11.04 -0.43
C SER A 65 -9.90 9.57 0.00
N ASN A 66 -11.06 9.01 0.31
CA ASN A 66 -11.21 7.71 0.95
C ASN A 66 -11.90 6.76 -0.03
N LEU A 67 -11.11 6.02 -0.81
CA LEU A 67 -11.62 5.18 -1.90
C LEU A 67 -11.94 3.77 -1.43
N HIS A 68 -13.13 3.29 -1.76
CA HIS A 68 -13.51 1.88 -1.64
C HIS A 68 -13.20 1.16 -2.95
N LEU A 69 -12.40 0.11 -2.88
CA LEU A 69 -11.86 -0.59 -4.05
C LEU A 69 -12.47 -1.97 -4.20
N GLY A 70 -12.92 -2.27 -5.42
CA GLY A 70 -13.57 -3.50 -5.80
C GLY A 70 -12.83 -4.29 -6.86
N ALA A 71 -12.75 -5.60 -6.71
CA ALA A 71 -12.37 -6.51 -7.78
C ALA A 71 -13.60 -6.96 -8.57
N ARG A 72 -13.46 -7.05 -9.90
CA ARG A 72 -14.52 -7.56 -10.76
C ARG A 72 -14.60 -9.09 -10.65
N ARG A 73 -15.81 -9.63 -10.45
CA ARG A 73 -16.09 -11.06 -10.44
C ARG A 73 -16.45 -11.58 -11.84
N PRO A 74 -16.36 -12.91 -12.10
CA PRO A 74 -16.74 -13.49 -13.38
C PRO A 74 -18.21 -13.26 -13.77
N ASP A 75 -19.10 -13.20 -12.77
CA ASP A 75 -20.54 -12.93 -12.95
C ASP A 75 -20.88 -11.45 -13.27
N GLY A 76 -19.85 -10.60 -13.37
CA GLY A 76 -20.01 -9.17 -13.65
C GLY A 76 -20.25 -8.30 -12.41
N THR A 77 -20.38 -8.88 -11.21
CA THR A 77 -20.49 -8.14 -9.95
C THR A 77 -19.13 -7.67 -9.43
N PHE A 78 -19.14 -6.87 -8.36
CA PHE A 78 -17.92 -6.39 -7.71
C PHE A 78 -17.78 -6.89 -6.28
N ALA A 79 -16.57 -7.33 -5.91
CA ALA A 79 -16.17 -7.71 -4.57
C ALA A 79 -15.41 -6.57 -3.90
N MET A 80 -15.95 -5.95 -2.85
CA MET A 80 -15.22 -4.93 -2.08
C MET A 80 -14.04 -5.60 -1.37
N LEU A 81 -12.82 -5.20 -1.71
CA LEU A 81 -11.59 -5.78 -1.15
C LEU A 81 -10.98 -4.93 -0.03
N GLY A 82 -11.15 -3.61 -0.11
CA GLY A 82 -10.69 -2.73 0.94
C GLY A 82 -10.82 -1.26 0.60
N LYS A 83 -10.22 -0.45 1.45
CA LYS A 83 -10.24 1.01 1.38
C LYS A 83 -8.83 1.55 1.39
N THR A 84 -8.53 2.50 0.51
CA THR A 84 -7.25 3.23 0.53
C THR A 84 -7.46 4.73 0.67
N PHE A 85 -6.51 5.34 1.35
CA PHE A 85 -6.42 6.78 1.57
C PHE A 85 -4.95 7.23 1.60
N LYS A 86 -4.01 6.39 1.17
CA LYS A 86 -2.57 6.72 1.15
C LYS A 86 -2.00 6.44 -0.23
N GLY A 87 -0.85 7.07 -0.53
CA GLY A 87 -0.20 6.95 -1.84
C GLY A 87 -0.71 7.94 -2.90
N LEU A 88 -1.66 8.81 -2.54
CA LEU A 88 -2.20 9.85 -3.43
C LEU A 88 -1.46 11.16 -3.19
N THR A 89 -0.95 11.77 -4.26
CA THR A 89 -0.39 13.12 -4.23
C THR A 89 -1.51 14.15 -4.08
N ASP A 90 -1.17 15.37 -3.66
CA ASP A 90 -2.16 16.44 -3.51
C ASP A 90 -2.81 16.81 -4.86
N ALA A 91 -2.02 16.81 -5.95
CA ALA A 91 -2.54 17.01 -7.31
C ALA A 91 -3.53 15.92 -7.74
N LEU A 92 -3.25 14.65 -7.40
CA LEU A 92 -4.15 13.54 -7.70
C LEU A 92 -5.46 13.65 -6.89
N LEU A 93 -5.37 14.07 -5.63
CA LEU A 93 -6.56 14.28 -4.79
C LEU A 93 -7.45 15.40 -5.31
N GLU A 94 -6.87 16.49 -5.83
CA GLU A 94 -7.63 17.58 -6.46
C GLU A 94 -8.39 17.06 -7.68
N TRP A 95 -7.66 16.52 -8.64
CA TRP A 95 -8.22 15.99 -9.89
C TRP A 95 -9.29 14.92 -9.63
N GLN A 96 -9.02 13.99 -8.72
CA GLN A 96 -9.98 12.93 -8.36
C GLN A 96 -11.23 13.50 -7.70
N THR A 97 -11.10 14.53 -6.86
CA THR A 97 -12.25 15.15 -6.20
C THR A 97 -13.18 15.81 -7.21
N GLU A 98 -12.62 16.49 -8.21
CA GLU A 98 -13.38 17.07 -9.32
C GLU A 98 -14.06 15.96 -10.13
N LYS A 99 -13.30 15.00 -10.63
CA LYS A 99 -13.81 13.93 -11.51
C LYS A 99 -14.87 13.05 -10.87
N LEU A 100 -14.67 12.67 -9.61
CA LEU A 100 -15.69 11.89 -8.88
C LEU A 100 -16.90 12.73 -8.47
N GLY A 101 -16.78 14.05 -8.41
CA GLY A 101 -17.91 14.95 -8.17
C GLY A 101 -18.80 15.17 -9.40
N GLU A 102 -18.33 14.81 -10.59
CA GLU A 102 -19.08 14.87 -11.85
C GLU A 102 -19.97 13.64 -12.11
N LEU A 103 -19.74 12.54 -11.38
CA LEU A 103 -20.46 11.26 -11.50
C LEU A 103 -21.70 11.23 -10.58
#